data_AF-A0A1H5M3Y4-F1
#
_entry.id   AF-A0A1H5M3Y4-F1
#
_cell.length_a   1.000
_cell.length_b   1.000
_cell.length_c   1.000
_cell.angle_alpha   90.00
_cell.angle_beta   90.00
_cell.angle_gamma   90.00
#
_symmetry.space_group_name_H-M   'P 1'
#
loop_
_entity.id
_entity.type
_entity.pdbx_description
1 polymer ?
#
loop_
_entity_poly.entity_id
_entity_poly.type
_entity_poly.pdbx_seq_one_letter_code
_entity_poly.pdbx_strand_id
1 'polypeptide(L)'
;MITTQNAEQNMSAHIRSLVANSGVSKTFIYNAIGISRETFNSRLMNPYSFTYRDLLRMADALRLPVESLFPVAKPSVESTAE
;
A
#
# COMPACT_ATOMS: atom_id res chain seq x y z
N MET A 1 9.84 -21.12 -2.69
CA MET A 1 9.48 -20.16 -3.75
C MET A 1 8.55 -19.13 -3.15
N ILE A 2 9.01 -17.93 -2.82
CA ILE A 2 8.13 -16.82 -2.44
C ILE A 2 7.58 -16.29 -3.76
N THR A 3 6.39 -16.73 -4.13
CA THR A 3 5.72 -16.25 -5.34
C THR A 3 5.40 -14.77 -5.18
N THR A 4 5.68 -13.98 -6.22
CA THR A 4 5.39 -12.54 -6.33
C THR A 4 3.96 -12.17 -5.87
N GLN A 5 3.02 -13.10 -6.08
CA GLN A 5 1.63 -12.99 -5.61
C GLN A 5 1.50 -12.73 -4.09
N ASN A 6 2.33 -13.37 -3.25
CA ASN A 6 2.29 -13.14 -1.80
C ASN A 6 2.77 -11.73 -1.43
N ALA A 7 3.78 -11.21 -2.14
CA ALA A 7 4.29 -9.86 -1.90
C ALA A 7 3.27 -8.79 -2.33
N GLU A 8 2.61 -9.00 -3.47
CA GLU A 8 1.52 -8.15 -3.98
C GLU A 8 0.35 -8.07 -2.99
N GLN A 9 -0.11 -9.23 -2.49
CA GLN A 9 -1.20 -9.27 -1.53
C GLN A 9 -0.83 -8.65 -0.18
N ASN A 10 0.40 -8.88 0.30
CA ASN A 10 0.89 -8.29 1.54
C ASN A 10 0.96 -6.76 1.46
N MET A 11 1.45 -6.20 0.35
CA MET A 11 1.50 -4.75 0.15
C MET A 11 0.10 -4.14 0.04
N SER A 12 -0.82 -4.81 -0.65
CA SER A 12 -2.21 -4.37 -0.79
C SER A 12 -2.91 -4.30 0.57
N ALA A 13 -2.75 -5.35 1.39
CA ALA A 13 -3.29 -5.41 2.74
C ALA A 13 -2.68 -4.33 3.65
N HIS A 14 -1.37 -4.11 3.53
CA HIS A 14 -0.63 -3.09 4.28
C HIS A 14 -1.14 -1.67 3.99
N ILE A 15 -1.23 -1.28 2.71
CA ILE A 15 -1.75 0.04 2.33
C ILE A 15 -3.20 0.21 2.78
N ARG A 16 -4.04 -0.83 2.64
CA ARG A 16 -5.43 -0.79 3.13
C ARG A 16 -5.49 -0.57 4.64
N SER A 17 -4.62 -1.23 5.40
CA SER A 17 -4.53 -1.07 6.85
C SER A 17 -4.10 0.35 7.22
N LEU A 18 -3.07 0.89 6.57
CA LEU A 18 -2.61 2.27 6.79
C LEU A 18 -3.71 3.29 6.50
N VAL A 19 -4.39 3.14 5.37
CA VAL A 19 -5.50 4.04 5.00
C VAL A 19 -6.62 3.95 6.03
N ALA A 20 -6.99 2.74 6.48
CA ALA A 20 -8.01 2.56 7.51
C ALA A 20 -7.61 3.17 8.87
N ASN A 21 -6.35 3.01 9.27
CA ASN A 21 -5.83 3.50 10.56
C ASN A 21 -5.52 5.00 10.57
N SER A 22 -5.30 5.61 9.40
CA SER A 22 -4.97 7.04 9.28
C SER A 22 -6.12 7.97 9.66
N GLY A 23 -7.36 7.46 9.72
CA GLY A 23 -8.56 8.29 9.88
C GLY A 23 -8.88 9.16 8.67
N VAL A 24 -8.10 9.04 7.58
CA VAL A 24 -8.29 9.80 6.35
C VAL A 24 -9.28 9.07 5.43
N SER A 25 -10.26 9.80 4.93
CA SER A 25 -11.22 9.26 3.96
C SER A 25 -10.51 8.85 2.66
N LYS A 26 -10.87 7.69 2.11
CA LYS A 26 -10.41 7.23 0.78
C LYS A 26 -10.60 8.30 -0.30
N THR A 27 -11.67 9.09 -0.19
CA THR A 27 -11.96 10.25 -1.04
C THR A 27 -10.91 11.33 -1.03
N PHE A 28 -10.37 11.64 0.14
CA PHE A 28 -9.28 12.59 0.24
C PHE A 28 -8.02 12.06 -0.45
N ILE A 29 -7.71 10.77 -0.27
CA ILE A 29 -6.51 10.15 -0.80
C ILE A 29 -6.52 10.08 -2.33
N TYR A 30 -7.60 9.58 -2.96
CA TYR A 30 -7.64 9.51 -4.42
C TYR A 30 -7.70 10.89 -5.07
N ASN A 31 -8.33 11.88 -4.42
CA ASN A 31 -8.30 13.28 -4.87
C ASN A 31 -6.89 13.88 -4.79
N ALA A 32 -6.16 13.62 -3.70
CA ALA A 32 -4.78 14.09 -3.53
C ALA A 32 -3.82 13.48 -4.55
N ILE A 33 -4.01 12.21 -4.89
CA ILE A 33 -3.24 11.52 -5.94
C ILE A 33 -3.62 12.05 -7.33
N GLY A 34 -4.89 12.43 -7.51
CA GLY A 34 -5.44 12.94 -8.77
C GLY A 34 -5.98 11.83 -9.68
N ILE A 35 -6.53 10.76 -9.10
CA ILE A 35 -7.11 9.63 -9.83
C ILE A 35 -8.55 9.36 -9.42
N SER A 36 -9.32 8.74 -10.31
CA SER A 36 -10.70 8.33 -10.03
C SER A 36 -10.77 7.26 -8.95
N ARG A 37 -11.90 7.20 -8.24
CA ARG A 37 -12.18 6.17 -7.21
C ARG A 37 -12.00 4.75 -7.73
N GLU A 38 -12.48 4.47 -8.96
CA GLU A 38 -12.32 3.16 -9.59
C GLU A 38 -10.85 2.81 -9.84
N THR A 39 -10.09 3.74 -10.40
CA THR A 39 -8.64 3.58 -10.61
C THR A 39 -7.91 3.33 -9.29
N PHE A 40 -8.26 4.08 -8.24
CA PHE A 40 -7.69 3.89 -6.92
C PHE A 40 -8.01 2.51 -6.35
N ASN A 41 -9.26 2.06 -6.44
CA ASN A 41 -9.67 0.74 -5.96
C ASN A 41 -8.98 -0.40 -6.74
N SER A 42 -8.84 -0.24 -8.06
CA SER A 42 -8.12 -1.19 -8.92
C SER A 42 -6.63 -1.27 -8.53
N ARG A 43 -5.98 -0.12 -8.34
CA ARG A 43 -4.57 -0.06 -7.90
C ARG A 43 -4.38 -0.54 -6.45
N LEU A 44 -5.39 -0.42 -5.59
CA LEU A 44 -5.37 -1.05 -4.26
C LEU A 44 -5.46 -2.58 -4.30
N MET A 45 -5.84 -3.18 -5.44
CA MET A 45 -5.74 -4.62 -5.65
C MET A 45 -4.39 -5.03 -6.25
N ASN A 46 -3.76 -4.12 -7.01
CA ASN A 46 -2.41 -4.29 -7.54
C ASN A 46 -1.54 -3.05 -7.24
N PRO A 47 -0.85 -3.02 -6.09
CA PRO A 47 -0.15 -1.83 -5.61
C PRO A 47 1.07 -1.46 -6.46
N TYR A 48 1.62 -2.39 -7.24
CA TYR A 48 2.66 -2.09 -8.23
C TYR A 48 2.15 -1.26 -9.41
N SER A 49 0.83 -1.12 -9.56
CA SER A 49 0.22 -0.22 -10.56
C SER A 49 0.20 1.24 -10.11
N PHE A 50 0.54 1.55 -8.85
CA PHE A 50 0.78 2.94 -8.45
C PHE A 50 2.13 3.40 -8.99
N THR A 51 2.14 4.57 -9.63
CA THR A 51 3.41 5.19 -9.99
C THR A 51 4.09 5.73 -8.73
N TYR A 52 5.41 5.91 -8.77
CA TYR A 52 6.14 6.51 -7.65
C TYR A 52 5.59 7.89 -7.26
N ARG A 53 5.14 8.69 -8.24
CA ARG A 53 4.48 9.98 -8.01
C ARG A 53 3.16 9.83 -7.25
N ASP A 54 2.39 8.79 -7.54
CA ASP A 54 1.14 8.50 -6.84
C ASP A 54 1.40 8.13 -5.39
N LEU A 55 2.44 7.31 -5.15
CA LEU A 55 2.86 6.91 -3.81
C LEU A 55 3.36 8.09 -2.99
N LEU A 56 4.14 9.00 -3.58
CA LEU A 56 4.57 10.23 -2.90
C LEU A 56 3.39 11.11 -2.49
N ARG A 57 2.41 11.31 -3.39
CA ARG A 57 1.19 12.07 -3.07
C ARG A 57 0.33 11.38 -2.02
N MET A 58 0.27 10.05 -2.05
CA MET A 58 -0.44 9.27 -1.04
C MET A 58 0.23 9.40 0.33
N ALA A 59 1.56 9.32 0.38
CA ALA A 59 2.35 9.48 1.59
C ALA A 59 2.15 10.88 2.21
N ASP A 60 2.18 11.91 1.37
CA ASP A 60 1.90 13.30 1.77
C ASP A 60 0.47 13.45 2.33
N ALA A 61 -0.54 12.90 1.63
CA ALA A 61 -1.93 12.92 2.06
C ALA A 61 -2.16 12.19 3.39
N LEU A 62 -1.41 11.12 3.64
CA LEU A 62 -1.45 10.34 4.89
C LEU A 62 -0.54 10.91 5.99
N ARG A 63 0.27 11.94 5.68
CA ARG A 63 1.31 12.48 6.58
C ARG A 63 2.26 11.41 7.10
N LEU A 64 2.62 10.45 6.24
CA LEU A 64 3.54 9.36 6.54
C LEU A 64 4.75 9.43 5.61
N PRO A 65 5.93 8.96 6.05
CA PRO A 65 7.06 8.79 5.13
C PRO A 65 6.69 7.75 4.07
N VAL A 66 7.10 7.98 2.81
CA VAL A 66 6.76 7.11 1.67
C VAL A 66 7.18 5.66 1.89
N GLU A 67 8.27 5.45 2.63
CA GLU A 67 8.79 4.14 3.03
C GLU A 67 7.77 3.33 3.84
N SER A 68 6.92 4.00 4.63
CA SER A 68 5.88 3.33 5.40
C SER A 68 4.79 2.72 4.52
N LEU A 69 4.62 3.18 3.27
CA LEU A 69 3.66 2.58 2.33
C LEU A 69 4.12 1.21 1.82
N PHE A 70 5.41 0.93 1.91
CA PHE A 70 5.96 -0.35 1.53
C PHE A 70 5.99 -1.25 2.76
N PRO A 71 5.46 -2.48 2.68
CA PRO A 71 5.65 -3.43 3.77
C PRO A 71 7.16 -3.64 3.93
N VAL A 72 7.69 -3.34 5.11
CA VAL A 72 9.04 -3.78 5.46
C VAL A 72 9.01 -5.29 5.27
N ALA A 73 9.87 -5.82 4.41
CA ALA A 73 10.04 -7.26 4.29
C ALA A 73 10.56 -7.74 5.65
N LYS A 74 9.64 -8.05 6.58
CA LYS A 74 9.98 -8.87 7.72
C LYS A 74 10.43 -10.17 7.07
N PRO A 75 11.70 -10.60 7.25
CA PRO A 75 12.05 -11.95 6.85
C PRO A 75 11.00 -12.83 7.54
N SER A 76 10.24 -13.57 6.75
CA SER A 76 9.44 -14.66 7.28
C SER A 76 10.45 -15.57 7.95
N VAL A 77 10.62 -15.40 9.27
CA VAL A 77 11.27 -16.40 10.11
C VAL A 77 10.30 -17.58 10.07
N GLU A 78 10.49 -18.39 9.04
CA GLU A 78 10.19 -19.81 9.07
C GLU A 78 11.00 -20.35 10.24
N SER A 79 10.41 -20.26 11.45
CA SER A 79 10.96 -20.90 12.63
C SER A 79 10.72 -22.39 12.42
N THR A 80 11.65 -23.02 11.71
CA THR A 80 11.87 -24.46 11.76
C THR A 80 12.10 -24.78 13.23
N ALA A 81 11.05 -25.21 13.93
CA ALA A 81 11.18 -25.85 15.22
C ALA A 81 11.32 -27.35 14.93
N GLU A 82 12.47 -27.85 15.35
CA GLU A 82 12.94 -29.25 15.35
C GLU A 82 11.92 -30.27 15.87
#